data_AF-A0A5B0LQJ0-F1
#
_entry.id   AF-A0A5B0LQJ0-F1
#
_cell.length_a   1.000
_cell.length_b   1.000
_cell.length_c   1.000
_cell.angle_alpha   90.00
_cell.angle_beta   90.00
_cell.angle_gamma   90.00
#
_symmetry.space_group_name_H-M   'P 1'
#
loop_
_entity.id
_entity.type
_entity.pdbx_description
1 polymer ?
#
loop_
_entity_poly.entity_id
_entity_poly.type
_entity_poly.pdbx_seq_one_letter_code
_entity_poly.pdbx_strand_id
1 'polypeptide(L)'
;MKFYHSNLTGQSPIFIDSSPAISPLAEEMEISMLLTPPDFSIYNGDCFTQPEFDALFAFVMNQITLFCRNNYPKNFLEHEARVKLYMDISRGFKFVITTPDPPGS
;
A
#
# COMPACT_ATOMS: atom_id res chain seq x y z
N MET A 1 -40.32 11.37 52.45
CA MET A 1 -38.99 10.92 52.01
C MET A 1 -39.14 10.21 50.67
N LYS A 2 -38.59 10.77 49.59
CA LYS A 2 -38.59 10.17 48.26
C LYS A 2 -37.14 10.09 47.75
N PHE A 3 -36.85 8.94 47.17
CA PHE A 3 -35.59 8.41 46.65
C PHE A 3 -34.97 9.25 45.54
N TYR A 4 -33.62 9.28 45.47
CA TYR A 4 -32.91 9.09 44.19
C TYR A 4 -31.59 8.35 44.42
N HIS A 5 -31.54 7.13 43.89
CA HIS A 5 -30.33 6.36 43.62
C HIS A 5 -29.73 6.95 42.34
N SER A 6 -28.63 7.69 42.43
CA SER A 6 -27.93 8.21 41.26
C SER A 6 -27.10 7.08 40.64
N ASN A 7 -27.56 6.61 39.47
CA ASN A 7 -26.91 5.61 38.65
C ASN A 7 -25.42 5.92 38.44
N LEU A 8 -24.59 4.92 38.75
CA LEU A 8 -23.24 4.76 38.19
C LEU A 8 -23.35 4.66 36.67
N THR A 9 -23.16 5.76 35.94
CA THR A 9 -22.82 5.69 34.53
C THR A 9 -21.31 5.77 34.40
N GLY A 10 -20.68 4.59 34.33
CA GLY A 10 -19.29 4.43 33.93
C GLY A 10 -19.12 4.79 32.45
N GLN A 11 -19.05 6.09 32.17
CA GLN A 11 -18.60 6.60 30.88
C GLN A 11 -17.23 7.23 31.07
N SER A 12 -16.22 6.61 30.45
CA SER A 12 -14.93 7.26 30.24
C SER A 12 -15.20 8.60 29.51
N PRO A 13 -14.58 9.73 29.91
CA PRO A 13 -14.91 11.06 29.40
C PRO A 13 -14.50 11.29 27.94
N ILE A 14 -14.00 10.27 27.25
CA ILE A 14 -13.60 10.33 25.84
C ILE A 14 -14.44 9.30 25.09
N PHE A 15 -15.59 9.74 24.59
CA PHE A 15 -16.35 9.01 23.61
C PHE A 15 -15.71 9.30 22.25
N ILE A 16 -14.86 8.38 21.78
CA ILE A 16 -14.38 8.40 20.39
C ILE A 16 -15.45 7.65 19.60
N ASP A 17 -16.22 8.40 18.80
CA ASP A 17 -17.13 7.79 17.84
C ASP A 17 -16.28 6.87 16.97
N SER A 18 -16.57 5.57 17.01
CA SER A 18 -15.82 4.56 16.26
C SER A 18 -16.08 4.80 14.78
N SER A 19 -15.25 5.64 14.19
CA SER A 19 -15.27 6.04 12.79
C SER A 19 -15.35 4.79 11.89
N PRO A 20 -16.04 4.85 10.74
CA PRO A 20 -16.44 3.68 9.99
C PRO A 20 -15.20 2.86 9.62
N ALA A 21 -15.04 1.68 10.25
CA ALA A 21 -13.98 0.70 10.05
C ALA A 21 -12.79 1.23 9.24
N ILE A 22 -12.06 2.19 9.82
CA ILE A 22 -10.85 2.72 9.23
C ILE A 22 -9.91 1.50 9.13
N SER A 23 -9.38 1.26 7.92
CA SER A 23 -8.39 0.20 7.73
C SER A 23 -7.28 0.36 8.79
N PRO A 24 -6.77 -0.71 9.42
CA PRO A 24 -5.67 -0.61 10.39
C PRO A 24 -4.50 0.24 9.88
N LEU A 25 -4.27 0.22 8.57
CA LEU A 25 -3.27 1.03 7.88
C LEU A 25 -3.55 2.55 7.92
N ALA A 26 -4.82 2.95 7.84
CA ALA A 26 -5.19 4.36 7.88
C ALA A 26 -5.13 4.92 9.31
N GLU A 27 -5.42 4.11 10.33
CA GLU A 27 -5.20 4.48 11.73
C GLU A 27 -3.69 4.62 12.05
N GLU A 28 -2.86 3.68 11.58
CA GLU A 28 -1.41 3.78 11.71
C GLU A 28 -0.83 5.00 10.99
N MET A 29 -1.37 5.35 9.82
CA MET A 29 -0.94 6.52 9.04
C MET A 29 -1.32 7.84 9.72
N GLU A 30 -2.54 7.94 10.26
CA GLU A 30 -3.01 9.10 11.02
C GLU A 30 -2.18 9.31 12.30
N ILE A 31 -1.89 8.24 13.03
CA ILE A 31 -1.02 8.28 14.21
C ILE A 31 0.39 8.72 13.83
N SER A 32 0.94 8.16 12.74
CA SER A 32 2.28 8.51 12.27
C SER A 32 2.36 9.99 11.88
N MET A 33 1.35 10.52 11.19
CA MET A 33 1.28 11.95 10.85
C MET A 33 1.22 12.82 12.10
N LEU A 34 0.41 12.46 13.09
CA LEU A 34 0.26 13.22 14.33
C LEU A 34 1.55 13.27 15.16
N LEU A 35 2.31 12.17 15.14
CA LEU A 35 3.56 12.03 15.92
C LEU A 35 4.80 12.55 15.17
N THR A 36 4.69 12.85 13.87
CA THR A 36 5.81 13.36 13.09
C THR A 36 6.06 14.83 13.47
N PRO A 37 7.28 15.20 13.88
CA PRO A 37 7.61 16.58 14.21
C PRO A 37 7.33 17.52 13.04
N PRO A 38 6.91 18.78 13.29
CA PRO A 38 6.90 19.79 12.25
C PRO A 38 8.32 19.90 11.67
N ASP A 39 8.40 19.96 10.33
CA ASP A 39 9.63 19.90 9.51
C ASP A 39 10.22 18.49 9.26
N PHE A 40 9.60 17.41 9.76
CA PHE A 40 9.91 16.04 9.34
C PHE A 40 8.86 15.52 8.36
N SER A 41 9.31 14.96 7.23
CA SER A 41 8.49 14.09 6.39
C SER A 41 8.64 12.67 6.91
N ILE A 42 7.54 12.00 7.24
CA ILE A 42 7.52 10.54 7.49
C ILE A 42 7.98 9.77 6.24
N TYR A 43 7.86 10.39 5.07
CA TYR A 43 8.40 9.94 3.80
C TYR A 43 9.72 10.67 3.52
N ASN A 44 10.72 10.42 4.35
CA ASN A 44 12.07 10.94 4.12
C ASN A 44 12.82 9.97 3.19
N GLY A 45 12.72 10.24 1.88
CA GLY A 45 13.80 10.07 0.90
C GLY A 45 14.26 8.64 0.56
N ASP A 46 13.52 7.95 -0.29
CA ASP A 46 14.01 7.10 -1.41
C ASP A 46 12.88 6.30 -2.09
N CYS A 47 11.66 6.84 -2.14
CA CYS A 47 10.55 6.20 -2.86
C CYS A 47 10.48 6.75 -4.29
N PHE A 48 10.37 5.87 -5.28
CA PHE A 48 10.04 6.28 -6.64
C PHE A 48 8.75 7.09 -6.65
N THR A 49 8.73 8.19 -7.40
CA THR A 49 7.46 8.77 -7.84
C THR A 49 6.71 7.76 -8.72
N GLN A 50 5.39 7.87 -8.81
CA GLN A 50 4.59 6.95 -9.64
C GLN A 50 5.11 6.89 -11.10
N PRO A 51 5.46 8.01 -11.77
CA PRO A 51 6.05 7.97 -13.11
C PRO A 51 7.41 7.28 -13.17
N GLU A 52 8.28 7.44 -12.17
CA GLU A 52 9.57 6.75 -12.11
C GLU A 52 9.38 5.23 -11.91
N PHE A 53 8.41 4.85 -11.08
CA PHE A 53 8.04 3.46 -10.87
C PHE A 53 7.47 2.82 -12.14
N ASP A 54 6.57 3.53 -12.84
CA ASP A 54 6.00 3.09 -14.12
C ASP A 54 7.07 2.97 -15.22
N ALA A 55 8.03 3.91 -15.26
CA ALA A 55 9.15 3.87 -16.17
C ALA A 55 10.07 2.67 -15.88
N LEU A 56 10.35 2.37 -14.61
CA LEU A 56 11.09 1.19 -14.19
C LEU A 56 10.36 -0.11 -14.60
N PHE A 57 9.06 -0.17 -14.37
CA PHE A 57 8.23 -1.30 -14.80
C PHE A 57 8.34 -1.50 -16.32
N ALA A 58 8.10 -0.46 -17.10
CA ALA A 58 8.19 -0.53 -18.56
C ALA A 58 9.57 -0.98 -19.03
N PHE A 59 10.64 -0.47 -18.41
CA PHE A 59 12.01 -0.87 -18.71
C PHE A 59 12.23 -2.37 -18.46
N VAL A 60 11.88 -2.88 -17.28
CA VAL A 60 12.07 -4.29 -16.92
C VAL A 60 11.29 -5.21 -17.86
N MET A 61 10.02 -4.89 -18.12
CA MET A 61 9.19 -5.70 -19.02
C MET A 61 9.75 -5.73 -20.44
N ASN A 62 10.25 -4.59 -20.94
CA ASN A 62 10.88 -4.51 -22.25
C ASN A 62 12.16 -5.37 -22.34
N GLN A 63 13.00 -5.37 -21.30
CA GLN A 63 14.21 -6.21 -21.27
C GLN A 63 13.86 -7.71 -21.36
N ILE A 64 12.82 -8.15 -20.64
CA ILE A 64 12.34 -9.54 -20.70
C ILE A 64 11.81 -9.87 -22.10
N THR A 65 11.03 -8.97 -22.70
CA THR A 65 10.51 -9.14 -24.05
C THR A 65 11.63 -9.26 -25.09
N LEU A 66 12.66 -8.40 -25.00
CA LEU A 66 13.82 -8.45 -25.88
C LEU A 66 14.62 -9.75 -25.71
N PHE A 67 14.83 -10.18 -24.46
CA PHE A 67 15.48 -11.47 -24.18
C PHE A 67 14.71 -12.63 -24.82
N CYS A 68 13.39 -12.70 -24.62
CA CYS A 68 12.55 -13.76 -25.17
C CYS A 68 12.49 -13.73 -26.70
N ARG A 69 12.54 -12.54 -27.32
CA ARG A 69 12.57 -12.40 -28.78
C ARG A 69 13.87 -12.92 -29.40
N ASN A 70 15.00 -12.71 -28.72
CA ASN A 70 16.31 -13.10 -29.24
C ASN A 70 16.71 -14.53 -28.85
N ASN A 71 16.05 -15.10 -27.84
CA ASN A 71 16.34 -16.45 -27.34
C ASN A 71 15.05 -17.25 -27.38
N TYR A 72 14.76 -17.98 -28.46
CA TYR A 72 13.56 -18.81 -28.52
C TYR A 72 13.62 -19.99 -27.54
N PRO A 73 12.49 -20.42 -26.96
CA PRO A 73 12.44 -21.58 -26.07
C PRO A 73 12.71 -22.86 -26.87
N LYS A 74 13.48 -23.79 -26.30
CA LYS A 74 13.82 -25.06 -26.97
C LYS A 74 12.70 -26.09 -26.91
N ASN A 75 11.80 -25.95 -25.94
CA ASN A 75 10.69 -26.86 -25.70
C ASN A 75 9.54 -26.12 -24.99
N PHE A 76 8.41 -26.82 -24.87
CA PHE A 76 7.20 -26.28 -24.25
C PHE A 76 7.40 -25.89 -22.77
N LEU A 77 8.15 -26.70 -22.00
CA LEU A 77 8.40 -26.42 -20.58
C LEU A 77 9.19 -25.12 -20.38
N GLU A 78 10.21 -24.86 -21.22
CA GLU A 78 10.93 -23.60 -21.21
C GLU A 78 10.03 -22.41 -21.59
N HIS A 79 9.11 -22.61 -22.53
CA HIS A 79 8.14 -21.58 -22.90
C HIS A 79 7.23 -21.23 -21.71
N GLU A 80 6.63 -22.25 -21.09
CA GLU A 80 5.73 -22.10 -19.94
C GLU A 80 6.44 -21.42 -18.75
N ALA A 81 7.66 -21.84 -18.43
CA ALA A 81 8.46 -21.25 -17.36
C ALA A 81 8.72 -19.75 -17.59
N ARG A 82 8.97 -19.34 -18.83
CA ARG A 82 9.18 -17.92 -19.19
C ARG A 82 7.90 -17.11 -19.11
N VAL A 83 6.77 -17.66 -19.55
CA VAL A 83 5.45 -17.02 -19.40
C VAL A 83 5.15 -16.83 -17.92
N LYS A 84 5.40 -17.85 -17.08
CA LYS A 84 5.22 -17.76 -15.63
C LYS A 84 6.10 -16.65 -15.03
N LEU A 85 7.39 -16.60 -15.38
CA LEU A 85 8.31 -15.56 -14.91
C LEU A 85 7.83 -14.14 -15.28
N TYR A 86 7.42 -13.95 -16.54
CA TYR A 86 6.86 -12.66 -16.99
C TYR A 86 5.65 -12.25 -16.15
N MET A 87 4.73 -13.18 -15.91
CA MET A 87 3.52 -12.92 -15.12
C MET A 87 3.83 -12.64 -13.65
N ASP A 88 4.77 -13.36 -13.05
CA ASP A 88 5.16 -13.17 -11.66
C ASP A 88 5.82 -11.81 -11.46
N ILE A 89 6.72 -11.40 -12.36
CA ILE A 89 7.34 -10.06 -12.34
C ILE A 89 6.26 -8.99 -12.53
N SER A 90 5.37 -9.13 -13.53
CA SER A 90 4.30 -8.16 -13.75
C SER A 90 3.37 -7.99 -12.54
N ARG A 91 3.03 -9.09 -11.85
CA ARG A 91 2.26 -9.03 -10.61
C ARG A 91 3.03 -8.37 -9.47
N GLY A 92 4.34 -8.61 -9.37
CA GLY A 92 5.20 -7.96 -8.36
C GLY A 92 5.15 -6.43 -8.43
N PHE A 93 5.15 -5.87 -9.65
CA PHE A 93 5.01 -4.42 -9.84
C PHE A 93 3.60 -3.90 -9.54
N LYS A 94 2.56 -4.71 -9.77
CA LYS A 94 1.17 -4.32 -9.46
C LYS A 94 0.84 -4.37 -7.96
N PHE A 95 1.60 -5.12 -7.16
CA PHE A 95 1.36 -5.28 -5.72
C PHE A 95 1.83 -4.09 -4.87
N VAL A 96 2.46 -3.07 -5.48
CA VAL A 96 3.05 -1.93 -4.74
C VAL A 96 2.14 -0.69 -4.69
N ILE A 97 0.97 -0.69 -5.34
CA ILE A 97 0.08 0.48 -5.36
C ILE A 97 -1.29 0.10 -4.79
N THR A 98 -1.31 -0.16 -3.49
CA THR A 98 -2.46 0.20 -2.65
C THR A 98 -1.96 0.96 -1.43
N THR A 99 -1.06 1.93 -1.64
CA THR A 99 -1.07 3.10 -0.75
C THR A 99 -2.31 3.91 -1.18
N PRO A 100 -3.34 4.06 -0.34
CA PRO A 100 -4.45 4.93 -0.69
C PRO A 100 -3.91 6.33 -0.93
N ASP A 101 -4.33 6.98 -2.02
CA ASP A 101 -4.07 8.40 -2.25
C ASP A 101 -4.46 9.18 -0.98
N PRO A 102 -3.67 10.18 -0.56
CA PRO A 102 -4.08 11.06 0.52
C PRO A 102 -5.42 11.71 0.13
N PRO A 103 -6.41 11.76 1.03
CA PRO A 103 -7.71 12.32 0.70
C PRO A 103 -7.56 13.81 0.37
N GLY A 104 -7.76 14.19 -0.90
CA GLY A 104 -7.95 15.59 -1.30
C GLY A 104 -7.24 16.09 -2.56
N SER A 105 -7.12 15.29 -3.64
CA SER A 105 -6.85 15.82 -4.99
C SER A 105 -8.11 16.25 -5.74
#